data_AF-A0A4W5KFH3-F1
#
_entry.id   AF-A0A4W5KFH3-F1
#
_cell.length_a   1.000
_cell.length_b   1.000
_cell.length_c   1.000
_cell.angle_alpha   90.00
_cell.angle_beta   90.00
_cell.angle_gamma   90.00
#
_symmetry.space_group_name_H-M   'P 1'
#
loop_
_entity.id
_entity.type
_entity.pdbx_description
1 polymer ?
#
loop_
_entity_poly.entity_id
_entity_poly.type
_entity_poly.pdbx_seq_one_letter_code
_entity_poly.pdbx_strand_id
1 'polypeptide(L)'
;QIIVYVCVCVVTHYPPTTPSVVPAIECDVRAGKINLPEFIAKCPSDCKQTKSQIYGTGVFASISSICNAAIHSGVITNSGGKVIVRKMAGQNIYRGSNSHGLRSLSLPKWRESFVVSVGKPKKGVIYPSTLDYIPSRPTYSKTGEVEFFF
;
A
#
# COMPACT_ATOMS: atom_id res chain seq x y z
N GLN A 1 38.02 12.37 -53.34
CA GLN A 1 36.64 12.63 -52.89
C GLN A 1 35.97 11.30 -52.56
N ILE A 2 35.46 11.12 -51.35
CA ILE A 2 34.19 10.42 -50.97
C ILE A 2 34.20 10.46 -49.44
N ILE A 3 33.59 11.51 -48.88
CA ILE A 3 33.31 11.64 -47.45
C ILE A 3 32.00 10.88 -47.24
N VAL A 4 32.08 9.72 -46.58
CA VAL A 4 30.91 8.93 -46.20
C VAL A 4 30.22 9.66 -45.06
N TYR A 5 29.20 10.45 -45.37
CA TYR A 5 28.30 11.03 -44.37
C TYR A 5 27.53 9.89 -43.71
N VAL A 6 27.98 9.48 -42.52
CA VAL A 6 27.20 8.63 -41.64
C VAL A 6 25.99 9.46 -41.22
N CYS A 7 24.82 9.06 -41.71
CA CYS A 7 23.54 9.62 -41.28
C CYS A 7 23.40 9.35 -39.78
N VAL A 8 23.72 10.36 -38.96
CA VAL A 8 23.49 10.30 -37.52
C VAL A 8 21.98 10.33 -37.34
N CYS A 9 21.39 9.14 -37.17
CA CYS A 9 20.03 9.02 -36.68
C CYS A 9 20.02 9.73 -35.33
N VAL A 10 19.48 10.95 -35.29
CA VAL A 10 19.27 11.68 -34.05
C VAL A 10 18.23 10.86 -33.30
N VAL A 11 18.69 9.97 -32.43
CA VAL A 11 17.84 9.21 -31.53
C VAL A 11 17.26 10.24 -30.58
N THR A 12 16.11 10.80 -30.94
CA THR A 12 15.28 11.56 -30.02
C THR A 12 14.94 10.60 -28.89
N HIS A 13 15.69 10.69 -27.79
CA HIS A 13 15.42 10.00 -26.54
C HIS A 13 14.10 10.55 -25.98
N TYR A 14 12.98 10.11 -26.54
CA TYR A 14 11.74 10.09 -25.79
C TYR A 14 11.99 9.17 -24.59
N PRO A 15 11.87 9.64 -23.33
CA PRO A 15 12.02 8.76 -22.19
C PRO A 15 11.03 7.60 -22.39
N PRO A 16 11.44 6.33 -22.15
CA PRO A 16 10.51 5.23 -22.23
C PRO A 16 9.35 5.55 -21.28
N THR A 17 8.15 5.62 -21.82
CA THR A 17 6.91 5.68 -21.04
C THR A 17 6.82 4.36 -20.29
N THR A 18 7.48 4.28 -19.14
CA THR A 18 7.39 3.13 -18.26
C THR A 18 5.92 2.97 -17.91
N PRO A 19 5.30 1.80 -18.13
CA PRO A 19 3.92 1.59 -17.72
C PRO A 19 3.90 1.88 -16.22
N SER A 20 3.03 2.78 -15.77
CA SER A 20 2.90 3.18 -14.36
C SER A 20 2.86 1.93 -13.47
N VAL A 21 4.01 1.56 -12.90
CA VAL A 21 4.15 0.30 -12.16
C VAL A 21 3.42 0.51 -10.84
N VAL A 22 2.27 -0.14 -10.68
CA VAL A 22 1.54 -0.12 -9.41
C VAL A 22 2.33 -0.98 -8.42
N PRO A 23 2.78 -0.41 -7.28
CA PRO A 23 3.59 -1.15 -6.31
C PRO A 23 2.80 -2.30 -5.70
N ALA A 24 3.40 -3.49 -5.66
CA ALA A 24 2.84 -4.65 -4.98
C ALA A 24 3.16 -4.57 -3.48
N ILE A 25 2.19 -4.96 -2.64
CA ILE A 25 2.33 -4.97 -1.18
C ILE A 25 2.00 -6.35 -0.62
N GLU A 26 2.50 -6.68 0.56
CA GLU A 26 2.11 -7.91 1.26
C GLU A 26 0.75 -7.75 1.97
N CYS A 27 0.10 -8.87 2.28
CA CYS A 27 -1.22 -8.90 2.90
C CYS A 27 -1.25 -8.31 4.33
N ASP A 28 -0.11 -8.25 5.02
CA ASP A 28 0.01 -7.70 6.38
C ASP A 28 0.37 -6.20 6.39
N VAL A 29 0.64 -5.60 5.22
CA VAL A 29 0.96 -4.18 5.11
C VAL A 29 -0.23 -3.34 5.59
N ARG A 30 0.04 -2.51 6.59
CA ARG A 30 -0.91 -1.60 7.22
C ARG A 30 -0.85 -0.24 6.56
N ALA A 31 -1.99 0.44 6.44
CA ALA A 31 -2.04 1.78 5.85
C ALA A 31 -1.13 2.78 6.62
N GLY A 32 -1.04 2.64 7.94
CA GLY A 32 -0.22 3.48 8.79
C GLY A 32 1.30 3.33 8.57
N LYS A 33 1.77 2.28 7.88
CA LYS A 33 3.19 2.13 7.54
C LYS A 33 3.62 2.94 6.32
N ILE A 34 2.69 3.46 5.53
CA ILE A 34 2.99 4.20 4.29
C ILE A 34 2.83 5.69 4.56
N ASN A 35 3.80 6.53 4.18
CA ASN A 35 3.80 7.97 4.48
C ASN A 35 3.00 8.82 3.47
N LEU A 36 2.36 8.19 2.47
CA LEU A 36 1.60 8.86 1.44
C LEU A 36 0.14 9.07 1.86
N PRO A 37 -0.43 10.28 1.68
CA PRO A 37 -1.83 10.56 2.01
C PRO A 37 -2.81 9.83 1.09
N GLU A 38 -2.44 9.61 -0.17
CA GLU A 38 -3.17 8.80 -1.12
C GLU A 38 -2.18 8.05 -2.03
N PHE A 39 -2.43 6.76 -2.26
CA PHE A 39 -1.56 5.93 -3.11
C PHE A 39 -2.34 4.77 -3.73
N ILE A 40 -1.79 4.23 -4.82
CA ILE A 40 -2.27 2.99 -5.43
C ILE A 40 -1.34 1.85 -5.04
N ALA A 41 -1.92 0.69 -4.74
CA ALA A 41 -1.17 -0.53 -4.42
C ALA A 41 -1.82 -1.74 -5.07
N LYS A 42 -1.05 -2.80 -5.27
CA LYS A 42 -1.53 -4.10 -5.76
C LYS A 42 -1.44 -5.13 -4.64
N CYS A 43 -2.60 -5.66 -4.25
CA CYS A 43 -2.73 -6.75 -3.30
C CYS A 43 -2.56 -8.10 -4.00
N PRO A 44 -1.83 -9.06 -3.38
CA PRO A 44 -1.71 -10.43 -3.87
C PRO A 44 -3.01 -11.19 -3.61
N SER A 45 -3.08 -12.42 -4.14
CA SER A 45 -4.17 -13.34 -3.80
C SER A 45 -4.01 -13.85 -2.36
N ASP A 46 -5.07 -14.48 -1.85
CA ASP A 46 -5.04 -15.29 -0.63
C ASP A 46 -4.81 -14.53 0.68
N CYS A 47 -4.96 -13.20 0.65
CA CYS A 47 -4.89 -12.38 1.86
C CYS A 47 -5.97 -12.73 2.89
N LYS A 48 -7.10 -13.32 2.47
CA LYS A 48 -8.16 -13.72 3.40
C LYS A 48 -7.71 -14.76 4.44
N GLN A 49 -6.70 -15.57 4.12
CA GLN A 49 -6.17 -16.59 5.05
C GLN A 49 -5.16 -16.00 6.06
N THR A 50 -4.71 -14.77 5.83
CA THR A 50 -3.79 -14.10 6.75
C THR A 50 -4.53 -13.67 8.01
N LYS A 51 -3.91 -13.90 9.18
CA LYS A 51 -4.47 -13.51 10.50
C LYS A 51 -4.37 -12.00 10.78
N SER A 52 -4.31 -11.18 9.73
CA SER A 52 -4.16 -9.72 9.83
C SER A 52 -5.48 -9.09 10.28
N GLN A 53 -5.40 -8.34 11.39
CA GLN A 53 -6.56 -7.69 11.98
C GLN A 53 -7.05 -6.51 11.12
N ILE A 54 -8.37 -6.31 11.13
CA ILE A 54 -9.05 -5.22 10.45
C ILE A 54 -9.92 -4.53 11.48
N TYR A 55 -9.92 -3.20 11.49
CA TYR A 55 -10.70 -2.40 12.43
C TYR A 55 -11.56 -1.39 11.67
N GLY A 56 -12.87 -1.44 11.89
CA GLY A 56 -13.84 -0.58 11.21
C GLY A 56 -14.51 -1.20 9.99
N THR A 57 -15.44 -0.44 9.41
CA THR A 57 -16.27 -0.83 8.25
C THR A 57 -16.50 0.40 7.40
N GLY A 58 -16.15 0.34 6.12
CA GLY A 58 -16.18 1.50 5.21
C GLY A 58 -15.01 2.47 5.46
N VAL A 59 -14.90 2.97 6.69
CA VAL A 59 -13.71 3.69 7.19
C VAL A 59 -12.94 2.77 8.12
N PHE A 60 -11.66 2.58 7.82
CA PHE A 60 -10.78 1.65 8.53
C PHE A 60 -9.72 2.40 9.30
N ALA A 61 -9.36 1.93 10.50
CA ALA A 61 -8.23 2.51 11.25
C ALA A 61 -6.90 2.17 10.56
N SER A 62 -5.94 3.08 10.55
CA SER A 62 -4.66 2.91 9.81
C SER A 62 -3.79 1.73 10.27
N ILE A 63 -4.08 1.15 11.44
CA ILE A 63 -3.45 -0.10 11.90
C ILE A 63 -3.98 -1.36 11.18
N SER A 64 -5.06 -1.24 10.40
CA SER A 64 -5.64 -2.35 9.64
C SER A 64 -4.82 -2.69 8.40
N SER A 65 -4.82 -3.96 8.01
CA SER A 65 -4.28 -4.40 6.71
C SER A 65 -5.06 -3.78 5.56
N ILE A 66 -4.34 -3.26 4.56
CA ILE A 66 -4.91 -2.65 3.35
C ILE A 66 -5.69 -3.68 2.55
N CYS A 67 -5.08 -4.84 2.29
CA CYS A 67 -5.67 -5.86 1.42
C CYS A 67 -6.88 -6.52 2.07
N ASN A 68 -6.81 -6.80 3.36
CA ASN A 68 -7.96 -7.37 4.08
C ASN A 68 -9.11 -6.36 4.19
N ALA A 69 -8.82 -5.07 4.40
CA ALA A 69 -9.84 -4.03 4.36
C ALA A 69 -10.49 -3.91 2.96
N ALA A 70 -9.70 -4.05 1.90
CA ALA A 70 -10.20 -4.03 0.53
C ALA A 70 -11.12 -5.23 0.21
N ILE A 71 -10.76 -6.43 0.69
CA ILE A 71 -11.61 -7.62 0.55
C ILE A 71 -12.87 -7.47 1.41
N HIS A 72 -12.73 -7.02 2.66
CA HIS A 72 -13.86 -6.82 3.59
C HIS A 72 -14.89 -5.84 3.04
N SER A 73 -14.44 -4.75 2.40
CA SER A 73 -15.30 -3.78 1.73
C SER A 73 -15.83 -4.23 0.36
N GLY A 74 -15.39 -5.37 -0.16
CA GLY A 74 -15.79 -5.88 -1.48
C GLY A 74 -15.16 -5.13 -2.65
N VAL A 75 -14.14 -4.30 -2.41
CA VAL A 75 -13.42 -3.56 -3.46
C VAL A 75 -12.62 -4.50 -4.35
N ILE A 76 -12.06 -5.56 -3.76
CA ILE A 76 -11.40 -6.67 -4.45
C ILE A 76 -11.88 -8.00 -3.87
N THR A 77 -11.63 -9.09 -4.59
CA THR A 77 -11.86 -10.45 -4.09
C THR A 77 -10.57 -11.03 -3.49
N ASN A 78 -10.64 -12.26 -2.97
CA ASN A 78 -9.46 -12.98 -2.50
C ASN A 78 -8.45 -13.31 -3.64
N SER A 79 -8.78 -13.02 -4.89
CA SER A 79 -7.82 -13.10 -6.02
C SER A 79 -6.82 -11.95 -6.04
N GLY A 80 -6.96 -10.96 -5.15
CA GLY A 80 -6.13 -9.76 -5.12
C GLY A 80 -6.60 -8.71 -6.12
N GLY A 81 -5.76 -7.70 -6.35
CA GLY A 81 -6.08 -6.63 -7.30
C GLY A 81 -5.49 -5.28 -6.94
N LYS A 82 -5.73 -4.30 -7.81
CA LYS A 82 -5.31 -2.91 -7.60
C LYS A 82 -6.32 -2.17 -6.73
N VAL A 83 -5.82 -1.46 -5.74
CA VAL A 83 -6.60 -0.67 -4.79
C VAL A 83 -6.02 0.73 -4.67
N ILE A 84 -6.89 1.73 -4.54
CA ILE A 84 -6.49 3.08 -4.15
C ILE A 84 -6.82 3.23 -2.68
N VAL A 85 -5.82 3.67 -1.90
CA VAL A 85 -5.92 3.93 -0.48
C VAL A 85 -5.83 5.43 -0.27
N ARG A 86 -6.81 5.99 0.44
CA ARG A 86 -6.81 7.40 0.82
C ARG A 86 -6.88 7.51 2.33
N LYS A 87 -5.84 8.07 2.92
CA LYS A 87 -5.76 8.38 4.35
C LYS A 87 -6.61 9.60 4.68
N MET A 88 -7.07 9.64 5.92
CA MET A 88 -7.89 10.72 6.45
C MET A 88 -7.72 10.80 7.97
N ALA A 89 -8.32 11.82 8.58
CA ALA A 89 -8.34 11.96 10.03
C ALA A 89 -8.91 10.70 10.72
N GLY A 90 -8.37 10.42 11.91
CA GLY A 90 -8.89 9.39 12.79
C GLY A 90 -10.36 9.60 13.18
N GLN A 91 -11.05 8.52 13.54
CA GLN A 91 -12.40 8.56 14.10
C GLN A 91 -12.38 8.24 15.60
N ASN A 92 -13.40 8.71 16.31
CA ASN A 92 -13.56 8.40 17.74
C ASN A 92 -14.03 6.97 17.98
N ILE A 93 -14.78 6.38 17.05
CA ILE A 93 -15.32 5.02 17.18
C ILE A 93 -15.35 4.38 15.79
N TYR A 94 -14.78 3.18 15.67
CA TYR A 94 -14.87 2.31 14.51
C TYR A 94 -15.77 1.13 14.84
N ARG A 95 -16.76 0.86 14.00
CA ARG A 95 -17.66 -0.29 14.15
C ARG A 95 -17.14 -1.49 13.36
N GLY A 96 -16.90 -2.60 14.05
CA GLY A 96 -16.59 -3.89 13.42
C GLY A 96 -17.82 -4.52 12.77
N SER A 97 -17.59 -5.31 11.72
CA SER A 97 -18.63 -6.08 11.03
C SER A 97 -18.03 -7.32 10.37
N ASN A 98 -18.88 -8.27 9.99
CA ASN A 98 -18.50 -9.41 9.16
C ASN A 98 -18.96 -9.16 7.73
N SER A 99 -18.03 -9.14 6.78
CA SER A 99 -18.33 -8.89 5.36
C SER A 99 -17.35 -9.61 4.45
N HIS A 100 -17.84 -10.16 3.34
CA HIS A 100 -17.07 -10.96 2.37
C HIS A 100 -16.24 -12.11 3.01
N GLY A 101 -16.74 -12.63 4.15
CA GLY A 101 -16.10 -13.67 4.95
C GLY A 101 -14.84 -13.23 5.69
N LEU A 102 -14.63 -11.92 5.84
CA LEU A 102 -13.66 -11.32 6.76
C LEU A 102 -14.40 -10.67 7.93
N ARG A 103 -13.80 -10.78 9.12
CA ARG A 103 -14.29 -10.13 10.33
C ARG A 103 -13.45 -8.91 10.64
N SER A 104 -14.07 -7.73 10.68
CA SER A 104 -13.47 -6.55 11.28
C SER A 104 -13.92 -6.37 12.73
N LEU A 105 -13.03 -5.80 13.53
CA LEU A 105 -13.23 -5.53 14.95
C LEU A 105 -13.62 -4.07 15.15
N SER A 106 -14.33 -3.82 16.25
CA SER A 106 -14.54 -2.46 16.71
C SER A 106 -13.27 -1.92 17.36
N LEU A 107 -13.00 -0.64 17.18
CA LEU A 107 -11.87 0.06 17.78
C LEU A 107 -12.37 1.39 18.36
N PRO A 108 -11.93 1.80 19.55
CA PRO A 108 -12.19 3.15 20.04
C PRO A 108 -11.38 4.17 19.22
N LYS A 109 -11.12 5.34 19.81
CA LYS A 109 -10.43 6.43 19.14
C LYS A 109 -9.09 6.00 18.56
N TRP A 110 -8.86 6.31 17.28
CA TRP A 110 -7.59 6.11 16.61
C TRP A 110 -7.14 7.39 15.90
N ARG A 111 -5.84 7.53 15.63
CA ARG A 111 -5.25 8.81 15.15
C ARG A 111 -5.41 9.05 13.66
N GLU A 112 -5.47 7.99 12.86
CA GLU A 112 -5.51 8.09 11.39
C GLU A 112 -6.43 7.01 10.82
N SER A 113 -7.30 7.36 9.89
CA SER A 113 -8.12 6.39 9.18
C SER A 113 -7.73 6.31 7.72
N PHE A 114 -8.26 5.33 7.02
CA PHE A 114 -8.23 5.28 5.58
C PHE A 114 -9.55 4.74 5.02
N VAL A 115 -9.79 5.08 3.76
CA VAL A 115 -10.79 4.44 2.92
C VAL A 115 -10.08 3.78 1.74
N VAL A 116 -10.69 2.73 1.22
CA VAL A 116 -10.16 1.97 0.09
C VAL A 116 -11.18 1.96 -1.04
N SER A 117 -10.70 2.06 -2.27
CA SER A 117 -11.51 2.06 -3.48
C SER A 117 -10.84 1.29 -4.60
N VAL A 118 -11.60 1.00 -5.66
CA VAL A 118 -11.11 0.20 -6.80
C VAL A 118 -9.94 0.93 -7.46
N GLY A 119 -8.86 0.21 -7.78
CA GLY A 119 -7.64 0.76 -8.38
C GLY A 119 -7.76 1.20 -9.84
N LYS A 120 -8.83 1.94 -10.18
CA LYS A 120 -9.03 2.63 -11.45
C LYS A 120 -8.62 4.10 -11.24
N PRO A 121 -7.35 4.48 -11.50
CA PRO A 121 -6.91 5.86 -11.33
C PRO A 121 -7.78 6.79 -12.19
N LYS A 122 -8.17 7.94 -11.63
CA LYS A 122 -8.91 8.96 -12.36
C LYS A 122 -8.03 9.53 -13.48
N LYS A 123 -8.64 9.88 -14.62
CA LYS A 123 -7.94 10.51 -15.75
C LYS A 123 -7.20 11.77 -15.25
N GLY A 124 -5.88 11.82 -15.43
CA GLY A 124 -5.04 12.94 -15.00
C GLY A 124 -4.47 12.84 -13.58
N VAL A 125 -4.79 11.79 -12.81
CA VAL A 125 -4.15 11.53 -11.51
C VAL A 125 -2.96 10.60 -11.69
N ILE A 126 -1.77 11.07 -11.31
CA ILE A 126 -0.53 10.30 -11.34
C ILE A 126 -0.20 9.89 -9.90
N TYR A 127 -0.15 8.59 -9.65
CA TYR A 127 0.33 8.03 -8.38
C TYR A 127 1.83 7.71 -8.47
N PRO A 128 2.58 7.82 -7.36
CA PRO A 128 3.98 7.42 -7.33
C PRO A 128 4.10 5.90 -7.60
N SER A 129 5.16 5.51 -8.32
CA SER A 129 5.48 4.11 -8.62
C SER A 129 6.10 3.37 -7.43
N THR A 130 6.52 4.10 -6.40
CA THR A 130 7.11 3.57 -5.15
C THR A 130 6.27 3.99 -3.95
N LEU A 131 6.28 3.16 -2.91
CA LEU A 131 5.66 3.48 -1.62
C LEU A 131 6.74 3.88 -0.63
N ASP A 132 6.59 5.06 -0.05
CA ASP A 132 7.46 5.54 1.02
C ASP A 132 7.01 4.94 2.34
N TYR A 133 7.77 3.98 2.87
CA TYR A 133 7.49 3.37 4.16
C TYR A 133 8.05 4.23 5.29
N ILE A 134 7.27 4.37 6.36
CA ILE A 134 7.76 4.93 7.62
C ILE A 134 8.80 3.96 8.15
N PRO A 135 10.07 4.39 8.33
CA PRO A 135 11.10 3.51 8.86
C PRO A 135 10.65 3.01 10.23
N SER A 136 10.56 1.69 10.38
CA SER A 136 10.52 1.10 11.70
C SER A 136 11.79 1.52 12.41
N ARG A 137 11.66 2.25 13.54
CA ARG A 137 12.77 2.43 14.47
C ARG A 137 13.43 1.06 14.64
N PRO A 138 14.76 0.92 14.42
CA PRO A 138 15.39 -0.37 14.65
C PRO A 138 15.09 -0.75 16.10
N THR A 139 14.33 -1.82 16.27
CA THR A 139 14.24 -2.50 17.56
C THR A 139 15.63 -3.05 17.78
N TYR A 140 16.44 -2.33 18.56
CA TYR A 140 17.60 -2.92 19.21
C TYR A 140 17.03 -4.03 20.11
N SER A 141 16.93 -5.24 19.55
CA SER A 141 16.77 -6.45 20.34
C SER A 141 18.01 -6.51 21.21
N LYS A 142 17.84 -6.23 22.49
CA LYS A 142 18.85 -6.51 23.49
C LYS A 142 18.95 -8.03 23.62
N THR A 143 19.59 -8.68 22.65
CA THR A 143 20.09 -10.04 22.78
C THR A 143 21.53 -9.87 23.23
N GLY A 144 21.83 -10.30 24.46
CA GLY A 144 23.15 -10.15 25.03
C GLY A 144 24.18 -10.93 24.23
N GLU A 145 25.30 -10.27 23.95
CA GLU A 145 26.61 -10.91 23.80
C GLU A 145 27.58 -10.09 24.65
N VAL A 146 28.32 -10.83 25.47
CA VAL A 146 29.38 -10.40 26.36
C VAL A 146 30.66 -10.17 25.58
N GLU A 147 31.53 -9.30 26.13
CA GLU A 147 33.00 -9.26 25.92
C GLU A 147 33.54 -8.68 24.59
N PHE A 148 34.67 -7.97 24.49
CA PHE A 148 35.78 -7.61 25.39
C PHE A 148 36.22 -6.17 25.07
N PHE A 149 36.61 -5.38 26.07
CA PHE A 149 37.44 -4.19 25.85
C PHE A 149 38.92 -4.61 25.86
N PHE A 150 39.65 -4.24 24.80
CA PHE A 150 41.12 -4.23 24.78
C PHE A 150 41.66 -3.03 25.58
#